data_AF-A0A3N5L0N0-F1
#
_entry.id   AF-A0A3N5L0N0-F1
#
_cell.length_a   1.000
_cell.length_b   1.000
_cell.length_c   1.000
_cell.angle_alpha   90.00
_cell.angle_beta   90.00
_cell.angle_gamma   90.00
#
_symmetry.space_group_name_H-M   'P 1'
#
loop_
_entity.id
_entity.type
_entity.pdbx_description
1 polymer ?
#
loop_
_entity_poly.entity_id
_entity_poly.type
_entity_poly.pdbx_seq_one_letter_code
_entity_poly.pdbx_strand_id
1 'polypeptide(L)'
;MGADQRVELLRLPQEDCCQALSVPPSQKYQSDGGPDIVRLFNLLKGSDDPVKDLRTLLRAQIFFWLIGATDGHAKNFSIFLGVRGTHHMTPLYDIQ
;
A
#
# COMPACT_ATOMS: atom_id res chain seq x y z
N MET A 1 -1.48 44.92 -9.88
CA MET A 1 -1.64 43.69 -10.69
C MET A 1 -1.00 42.54 -9.93
N GLY A 2 -1.76 41.83 -9.11
CA GLY A 2 -1.28 40.63 -8.42
C GLY A 2 -1.36 39.46 -9.40
N ALA A 3 -0.23 38.82 -9.69
CA ALA A 3 -0.22 37.62 -10.50
C ALA A 3 -0.93 36.50 -9.73
N ASP A 4 -2.01 35.99 -10.31
CA ASP A 4 -2.66 34.75 -9.91
C ASP A 4 -1.67 33.59 -10.10
N GLN A 5 -1.02 33.16 -9.01
CA GLN A 5 -0.16 31.98 -9.04
C GLN A 5 -1.05 30.75 -9.18
N ARG A 6 -1.14 30.21 -10.40
CA ARG A 6 -1.78 28.91 -10.62
C ARG A 6 -1.03 27.84 -9.84
N VAL A 7 -1.69 27.30 -8.82
CA VAL A 7 -1.22 26.08 -8.14
C VAL A 7 -1.47 24.90 -9.07
N GLU A 8 -0.40 24.23 -9.47
CA GLU A 8 -0.50 23.00 -10.24
C GLU A 8 -0.66 21.80 -9.28
N LEU A 9 -1.81 21.14 -9.33
CA LEU A 9 -2.11 19.96 -8.53
C LEU A 9 -1.87 18.68 -9.35
N LEU A 10 -0.69 18.10 -9.18
CA LEU A 10 -0.33 16.83 -9.79
C LEU A 10 -0.90 15.66 -8.98
N ARG A 11 -1.33 14.61 -9.68
CA ARG A 11 -1.78 13.34 -9.08
C ARG A 11 -0.73 12.28 -9.31
N LEU A 12 -0.49 11.45 -8.30
CA LEU A 12 0.38 10.28 -8.39
C LEU A 12 -0.47 9.03 -8.62
N PRO A 13 -0.19 8.22 -9.66
CA PRO A 13 -0.83 6.92 -9.84
C PRO A 13 -0.57 6.00 -8.65
N GLN A 14 -1.63 5.42 -8.10
CA GLN A 14 -1.61 4.55 -6.93
C GLN A 14 -2.70 3.49 -7.06
N GLU A 15 -2.42 2.30 -6.54
CA GLU A 15 -3.42 1.23 -6.36
C GLU A 15 -3.21 0.49 -5.03
N ASP A 16 -4.28 -0.09 -4.49
CA ASP A 16 -4.21 -0.90 -3.27
C ASP A 16 -3.74 -2.34 -3.53
N CYS A 17 -3.34 -3.07 -2.49
CA CYS A 17 -2.82 -4.43 -2.66
C CYS A 17 -3.89 -5.45 -3.09
N CYS A 18 -5.19 -5.17 -2.97
CA CYS A 18 -6.20 -6.02 -3.62
C CYS A 18 -6.13 -5.84 -5.14
N GLN A 19 -6.06 -4.60 -5.63
CA GLN A 19 -5.93 -4.31 -7.06
C GLN A 19 -4.64 -4.89 -7.63
N ALA A 20 -3.49 -4.62 -6.99
CA ALA A 20 -2.18 -5.10 -7.44
C ALA A 20 -2.09 -6.63 -7.50
N LEU A 21 -2.84 -7.33 -6.65
CA LEU A 21 -2.90 -8.80 -6.61
C LEU A 21 -4.12 -9.37 -7.34
N SER A 22 -4.89 -8.55 -8.06
CA SER A 22 -6.12 -8.93 -8.78
C SER A 22 -7.14 -9.67 -7.91
N VAL A 23 -7.33 -9.22 -6.67
CA VAL A 23 -8.30 -9.75 -5.71
C VAL A 23 -9.52 -8.82 -5.64
N PRO A 24 -10.77 -9.35 -5.68
CA PRO A 24 -11.96 -8.52 -5.55
C PRO A 24 -12.02 -7.84 -4.17
N PRO A 25 -12.60 -6.63 -4.07
CA PRO A 25 -12.63 -5.88 -2.81
C PRO A 25 -13.44 -6.58 -1.70
N SER A 26 -14.37 -7.48 -2.06
CA SER A 26 -15.11 -8.31 -1.10
C SER A 26 -14.24 -9.31 -0.36
N GLN A 27 -13.03 -9.59 -0.86
CA GLN A 27 -12.03 -10.47 -0.23
C GLN A 27 -10.83 -9.66 0.25
N LYS A 28 -11.08 -8.47 0.84
CA LYS A 28 -9.99 -7.65 1.40
C LYS A 28 -9.36 -8.29 2.64
N TYR A 29 -10.14 -9.04 3.41
CA TYR A 29 -9.71 -9.73 4.63
C TYR A 29 -9.10 -11.09 4.30
N GLN A 30 -8.01 -11.42 5.01
CA GLN A 30 -7.41 -12.75 4.91
C GLN A 30 -8.40 -13.87 5.30
N SER A 31 -9.25 -13.63 6.32
CA SER A 31 -10.29 -14.59 6.75
C SER A 31 -11.30 -14.94 5.65
N ASP A 32 -11.48 -14.04 4.68
CA ASP A 32 -12.43 -14.18 3.57
C ASP A 32 -11.75 -14.69 2.29
N GLY A 33 -10.51 -15.19 2.40
CA GLY A 33 -9.69 -15.65 1.27
C GLY A 33 -8.85 -14.56 0.61
N GLY A 34 -8.77 -13.39 1.22
CA GLY A 34 -7.96 -12.26 0.77
C GLY A 34 -6.44 -12.46 0.88
N PRO A 35 -5.65 -11.47 0.45
CA PRO A 35 -4.20 -11.53 0.55
C PRO A 35 -3.72 -11.64 2.00
N ASP A 36 -2.81 -12.58 2.25
CA ASP A 36 -2.06 -12.65 3.49
C ASP A 36 -0.76 -11.83 3.40
N ILE A 37 -0.03 -11.76 4.51
CA ILE A 37 1.27 -11.08 4.56
C ILE A 37 2.28 -11.66 3.56
N VAL A 38 2.23 -12.97 3.25
CA VAL A 38 3.18 -13.63 2.34
C VAL A 38 2.95 -13.15 0.91
N ARG A 39 1.69 -13.00 0.48
CA ARG A 39 1.34 -12.43 -0.83
C ARG A 39 1.76 -10.96 -0.94
N LEU A 40 1.53 -10.16 0.10
CA LEU A 40 2.03 -8.77 0.15
C LEU A 40 3.56 -8.72 0.09
N PHE A 41 4.24 -9.60 0.82
CA PHE A 41 5.70 -9.72 0.79
C PHE A 41 6.20 -10.06 -0.63
N ASN A 42 5.57 -11.01 -1.32
CA ASN A 42 5.95 -11.39 -2.67
C ASN A 42 5.71 -10.27 -3.70
N LEU A 43 4.65 -9.46 -3.53
CA LEU A 43 4.43 -8.25 -4.33
C LEU A 43 5.58 -7.23 -4.14
N LEU A 44 5.96 -6.97 -2.89
CA LEU A 44 6.98 -5.96 -2.57
C LEU A 44 8.42 -6.42 -2.84
N LYS A 45 8.67 -7.72 -3.03
CA LYS A 45 9.96 -8.21 -3.57
C LYS A 45 10.31 -7.61 -4.94
N GLY A 46 9.29 -7.25 -5.73
CA GLY A 46 9.46 -6.62 -7.03
C GLY A 46 9.56 -5.09 -7.01
N SER A 47 9.53 -4.46 -5.83
CA SER A 47 9.63 -3.00 -5.70
C SER A 47 10.99 -2.46 -6.15
N ASP A 48 11.06 -1.16 -6.45
CA ASP A 48 12.31 -0.42 -6.65
C ASP A 48 13.27 -0.47 -5.44
N ASP A 49 12.75 -0.51 -4.20
CA ASP A 49 13.54 -0.71 -2.98
C ASP A 49 12.86 -1.75 -2.06
N PRO A 50 13.02 -3.05 -2.37
CA PRO A 50 12.35 -4.11 -1.64
C PRO A 50 12.74 -4.15 -0.15
N VAL A 51 14.00 -3.82 0.18
CA VAL A 51 14.46 -3.89 1.58
C VAL A 51 13.74 -2.86 2.44
N LYS A 52 13.57 -1.64 1.93
CA LYS A 52 12.85 -0.59 2.63
C LYS A 52 11.35 -0.92 2.76
N ASP A 53 10.74 -1.40 1.69
CA ASP A 53 9.29 -1.63 1.65
C ASP A 53 8.88 -2.84 2.48
N LEU A 54 9.64 -3.94 2.40
CA LEU A 54 9.43 -5.12 3.25
C LEU A 54 9.66 -4.79 4.72
N ARG A 55 10.65 -3.95 5.04
CA ARG A 55 10.87 -3.47 6.41
C ARG A 55 9.68 -2.63 6.90
N THR A 56 9.10 -1.80 6.04
CA THR A 56 7.92 -0.99 6.37
C THR A 56 6.71 -1.89 6.62
N LEU A 57 6.45 -2.86 5.75
CA LEU A 57 5.38 -3.85 5.93
C LEU A 57 5.51 -4.59 7.27
N LEU A 58 6.69 -5.13 7.58
CA LEU A 58 6.92 -5.84 8.84
C LEU A 58 6.76 -4.94 10.07
N ARG A 59 7.26 -3.69 10.00
CA ARG A 59 7.06 -2.72 11.08
C ARG A 59 5.58 -2.38 11.28
N ALA A 60 4.81 -2.26 10.20
CA ALA A 60 3.38 -2.03 10.29
C ALA A 60 2.68 -3.15 11.05
N GLN A 61 3.01 -4.42 10.77
CA GLN A 61 2.42 -5.57 11.46
C GLN A 61 2.72 -5.59 12.96
N ILE A 62 3.98 -5.32 13.34
CA ILE A 62 4.37 -5.20 14.75
C ILE A 62 3.64 -4.03 15.40
N PHE A 63 3.55 -2.90 14.72
CA PHE A 63 2.89 -1.71 15.23
C PHE A 63 1.39 -1.94 15.43
N PHE A 64 0.70 -2.55 14.46
CA PHE A 64 -0.72 -2.88 14.57
C PHE A 64 -0.99 -3.82 15.74
N TRP A 65 -0.13 -4.82 15.94
CA TRP A 65 -0.21 -5.69 17.11
C TRP A 65 -0.05 -4.91 18.43
N LEU A 66 0.91 -3.98 18.52
CA LEU A 66 1.16 -3.19 19.73
C LEU A 66 -0.02 -2.29 20.12
N ILE A 67 -0.76 -1.75 19.14
CA ILE A 67 -1.87 -0.83 19.39
C ILE A 67 -3.24 -1.50 19.35
N GLY A 68 -3.30 -2.80 19.06
CA GLY A 68 -4.56 -3.52 18.90
C GLY A 68 -5.36 -3.11 17.66
N ALA A 69 -4.68 -2.67 16.58
CA ALA A 69 -5.30 -2.36 15.31
C ALA A 69 -5.63 -3.67 14.56
N THR A 70 -6.92 -4.00 14.49
CA THR A 70 -7.39 -5.30 13.99
C THR A 70 -7.89 -5.25 12.55
N ASP A 71 -8.08 -4.07 11.96
CA ASP A 71 -8.66 -3.91 10.63
C ASP A 71 -7.61 -3.72 9.52
N GLY A 72 -6.35 -4.10 9.77
CA GLY A 72 -5.22 -3.97 8.84
C GLY A 72 -5.24 -4.93 7.65
N HIS A 73 -6.27 -4.83 6.80
CA HIS A 73 -6.52 -5.71 5.66
C HIS A 73 -5.79 -5.24 4.38
N ALA A 74 -5.82 -6.03 3.31
CA ALA A 74 -5.02 -5.78 2.10
C ALA A 74 -5.26 -4.40 1.44
N LYS A 75 -6.46 -3.79 1.58
CA LYS A 75 -6.73 -2.46 1.03
C LYS A 75 -6.10 -1.28 1.81
N ASN A 76 -5.56 -1.51 3.01
CA ASN A 76 -4.84 -0.46 3.77
C ASN A 76 -3.35 -0.36 3.39
N PHE A 77 -2.91 -1.20 2.45
CA PHE A 77 -1.59 -1.14 1.86
C PHE A 77 -1.75 -0.80 0.38
N SER A 78 -0.97 0.16 -0.10
CA SER A 78 -0.94 0.58 -1.50
C SER A 78 0.48 0.64 -2.03
N ILE A 79 0.59 0.69 -3.36
CA ILE A 79 1.81 0.98 -4.09
C ILE A 79 1.60 2.19 -4.99
N PHE A 80 2.60 3.06 -5.08
CA PHE A 80 2.70 4.01 -6.17
C PHE A 80 3.14 3.28 -7.44
N LEU A 81 2.56 3.67 -8.57
CA LEU A 81 2.92 3.14 -9.88
C LEU A 81 3.85 4.13 -10.58
N GLY A 82 5.06 3.67 -10.85
CA GLY A 82 6.06 4.40 -11.62
C GLY A 82 6.03 4.05 -13.10
N VAL A 83 7.03 4.57 -13.82
CA VAL A 83 7.14 4.32 -15.27
C VAL A 83 7.64 2.90 -15.53
N ARG A 84 7.18 2.30 -16.64
CA ARG A 84 7.66 0.98 -17.11
C ARG A 84 7.45 -0.16 -16.08
N GLY A 85 6.39 -0.05 -15.28
CA GLY A 85 5.99 -1.09 -14.32
C GLY A 85 6.80 -1.09 -13.02
N THR A 86 7.53 -0.01 -12.73
CA THR A 86 8.16 0.14 -11.41
C THR A 86 7.12 0.48 -10.34
N HIS A 87 7.39 0.12 -9.10
CA HIS A 87 6.50 0.42 -7.97
C HIS A 87 7.25 0.48 -6.63
N HIS A 88 6.66 1.22 -5.70
CA HIS A 88 7.10 1.24 -4.30
C HIS A 88 5.91 1.51 -3.38
N MET A 89 6.04 1.10 -2.13
CA MET A 89 5.01 1.20 -1.12
C MET A 89 4.67 2.66 -0.82
N THR A 90 3.38 2.96 -0.68
CA THR A 90 2.92 4.27 -0.21
C THR A 90 3.16 4.41 1.29
N PRO A 91 3.05 5.63 1.86
CA PRO A 91 2.86 5.79 3.29
C PRO A 91 1.69 4.92 3.79
N LEU A 92 1.79 4.45 5.04
CA LEU A 92 0.67 3.77 5.71
C LEU A 92 -0.48 4.76 5.95
N TYR A 93 -1.70 4.28 5.84
CA TYR A 93 -2.94 5.03 6.08
C TYR A 93 -3.97 4.11 6.73
N ASP A 94 -5.10 4.67 7.19
CA ASP A 94 -6.20 3.92 7.83
C ASP A 94 -5.72 2.93 8.90
N ILE A 95 -4.99 3.45 9.88
CA ILE A 95 -4.50 2.67 11.03
C ILE A 95 -5.66 2.46 12.00
N GLN A 96 -6.28 1.27 12.00
CA GLN A 96 -7.52 0.96 12.73
C GLN A 96 -7.54 -0.48 13.28
#